data_AF-A0AAE5QCT0-F1
#
_entry.id   AF-A0AAE5QCT0-F1
#
_cell.length_a   1.000
_cell.length_b   1.000
_cell.length_c   1.000
_cell.angle_alpha   90.00
_cell.angle_beta   90.00
_cell.angle_gamma   90.00
#
_symmetry.space_group_name_H-M   'P 1'
#
loop_
_entity.id
_entity.type
_entity.pdbx_description
1 polymer ?
#
loop_
_entity_poly.entity_id
_entity_poly.type
_entity_poly.pdbx_seq_one_letter_code
_entity_poly.pdbx_strand_id
1 'polypeptide(L)'
;MPLTKIMEIKKEDFKNETIHLLNYYSKYYCGQYIACEELFENQKGHLALFNLLALFENIMKSTLNDFEDTFYNLNLRLKEKNLINELELKFLNDKKVGIRKIRNILAHANLSKYDLEIIGNEITFPFTENETCLILYKHISTIISGIILKILEPTMTMNYEINTNSQIKKLKFNFITRTPEELMKFKGIEINPEWEKLDEATKYRLVENSSDVNVLTEIFKGLKQ
;
A
#
# COMPACT_ATOMS: atom_id res chain seq x y z
N MET A 1 -19.98 42.49 -9.22
CA MET A 1 -18.77 41.88 -8.63
C MET A 1 -18.96 40.37 -8.65
N PRO A 2 -18.10 39.57 -9.30
CA PRO A 2 -18.17 38.13 -9.12
C PRO A 2 -17.70 37.84 -7.68
N LEU A 3 -18.55 37.18 -6.89
CA LEU A 3 -18.15 36.60 -5.62
C LEU A 3 -17.03 35.61 -5.91
N THR A 4 -15.80 35.95 -5.55
CA THR A 4 -14.70 35.00 -5.44
C THR A 4 -15.16 33.95 -4.44
N LYS A 5 -15.64 32.82 -4.94
CA LYS A 5 -15.98 31.65 -4.14
C LYS A 5 -14.69 31.28 -3.43
N ILE A 6 -14.62 31.54 -2.12
CA ILE A 6 -13.52 31.06 -1.30
C ILE A 6 -13.67 29.54 -1.34
N MET A 7 -12.92 28.88 -2.22
CA MET A 7 -12.85 27.42 -2.24
C MET A 7 -12.19 27.01 -0.94
N GLU A 8 -12.93 26.33 -0.08
CA GLU A 8 -12.37 25.71 1.11
C GLU A 8 -11.30 24.70 0.66
N ILE A 9 -10.15 24.65 1.34
CA ILE A 9 -9.12 23.64 1.05
C ILE A 9 -9.30 22.56 2.12
N LYS A 10 -9.83 21.40 1.74
CA LYS A 10 -9.95 20.27 2.68
C LYS A 10 -8.61 19.54 2.74
N LYS A 11 -8.08 19.41 3.95
CA LYS A 11 -6.71 18.91 4.21
C LYS A 11 -6.67 17.50 4.80
N GLU A 12 -7.76 17.03 5.40
CA GLU A 12 -7.80 15.77 6.15
C GLU A 12 -9.14 15.04 5.95
N ASP A 13 -9.07 13.71 6.01
CA ASP A 13 -10.15 12.73 5.82
C ASP A 13 -11.05 12.94 4.58
N PHE A 14 -10.74 12.17 3.53
CA PHE A 14 -11.44 12.23 2.24
C PHE A 14 -12.42 11.07 2.03
N LYS A 15 -12.53 10.13 2.98
CA LYS A 15 -13.17 8.83 2.73
C LYS A 15 -14.66 8.96 2.47
N ASN A 16 -15.37 9.73 3.28
CA ASN A 16 -16.82 9.94 3.11
C ASN A 16 -17.13 10.64 1.79
N GLU A 17 -16.35 11.66 1.42
CA GLU A 17 -16.49 12.31 0.13
C GLU A 17 -16.21 11.36 -1.03
N THR A 18 -15.19 10.50 -0.90
CA THR A 18 -14.89 9.47 -1.90
C THR A 18 -16.07 8.53 -2.07
N ILE A 19 -16.69 8.06 -0.98
CA ILE A 19 -17.91 7.23 -1.03
C ILE A 19 -19.03 7.99 -1.75
N HIS A 20 -19.29 9.24 -1.38
CA HIS A 20 -20.34 10.05 -2.00
C HIS A 20 -20.11 10.22 -3.51
N LEU A 21 -18.89 10.58 -3.93
CA LEU A 21 -18.56 10.79 -5.33
C LEU A 21 -18.61 9.48 -6.13
N LEU A 22 -18.05 8.39 -5.59
CA LEU A 22 -18.12 7.08 -6.22
C LEU A 22 -19.57 6.60 -6.36
N ASN A 23 -20.43 6.89 -5.39
CA ASN A 23 -21.83 6.50 -5.44
C ASN A 23 -22.60 7.14 -6.62
N TYR A 24 -22.13 8.30 -7.11
CA TYR A 24 -22.64 8.92 -8.33
C TYR A 24 -21.91 8.44 -9.58
N TYR A 25 -20.59 8.29 -9.52
CA TYR A 25 -19.77 7.88 -10.66
C TYR A 25 -20.03 6.41 -11.06
N SER A 26 -20.03 5.49 -10.09
CA SER A 26 -20.24 4.06 -10.29
C SER A 26 -20.59 3.37 -8.96
N LYS A 27 -21.83 2.87 -8.85
CA LYS A 27 -22.28 2.06 -7.70
C LYS A 27 -21.37 0.87 -7.43
N TYR A 28 -20.82 0.27 -8.50
CA TYR A 28 -19.88 -0.83 -8.38
C TYR A 28 -18.59 -0.41 -7.67
N TYR A 29 -17.93 0.67 -8.11
CA TYR A 29 -16.70 1.15 -7.47
C TYR A 29 -16.95 1.65 -6.04
N CYS A 30 -18.11 2.27 -5.80
CA CYS A 30 -18.54 2.66 -4.46
C CYS A 30 -18.63 1.44 -3.52
N GLY A 31 -19.29 0.37 -3.96
CA GLY A 31 -19.41 -0.87 -3.18
C GLY A 31 -18.04 -1.52 -2.91
N GLN A 32 -17.16 -1.57 -3.91
CA GLN A 32 -15.79 -2.08 -3.74
C GLN A 32 -14.98 -1.24 -2.75
N TYR A 33 -15.13 0.08 -2.78
CA TYR A 33 -14.44 0.97 -1.84
C TYR A 33 -14.91 0.74 -0.40
N ILE A 34 -16.23 0.67 -0.18
CA ILE A 34 -16.82 0.35 1.13
C ILE A 34 -16.32 -1.01 1.62
N ALA A 35 -16.28 -2.02 0.76
CA ALA A 35 -15.75 -3.34 1.11
C ALA A 35 -14.27 -3.30 1.53
N CYS A 36 -13.44 -2.42 0.94
CA CYS A 36 -12.05 -2.23 1.38
C CYS A 36 -11.98 -1.69 2.81
N GLU A 37 -12.83 -0.72 3.15
CA GLU A 37 -12.93 -0.16 4.50
C GLU A 37 -13.43 -1.21 5.50
N GLU A 38 -14.46 -1.99 5.16
CA GLU A 38 -14.95 -3.10 5.98
C GLU A 38 -13.87 -4.17 6.21
N LEU A 39 -13.10 -4.51 5.19
CA LEU A 39 -11.97 -5.45 5.34
C LEU A 39 -10.91 -4.90 6.31
N PHE A 40 -10.60 -3.60 6.22
CA PHE A 40 -9.67 -2.95 7.13
C PHE A 40 -10.19 -2.95 8.57
N GLU A 41 -11.46 -2.59 8.78
CA GLU A 41 -12.10 -2.60 10.11
C GLU A 41 -12.10 -4.00 10.74
N ASN A 42 -12.34 -5.04 9.92
CA ASN A 42 -12.28 -6.45 10.32
C ASN A 42 -10.85 -7.02 10.39
N GLN A 43 -9.83 -6.16 10.44
CA GLN A 43 -8.41 -6.53 10.58
C GLN A 43 -7.90 -7.46 9.48
N LYS A 44 -8.42 -7.35 8.24
CA LYS A 44 -7.97 -8.12 7.07
C LYS A 44 -7.03 -7.26 6.21
N GLY A 45 -5.84 -6.97 6.73
CA GLY A 45 -4.85 -6.07 6.15
C GLY A 45 -4.43 -6.39 4.73
N HIS A 46 -4.00 -7.62 4.45
CA HIS A 46 -3.58 -8.00 3.09
C HIS A 46 -4.69 -7.80 2.07
N LEU A 47 -5.91 -8.25 2.39
CA LEU A 47 -7.07 -8.15 1.51
C LEU A 47 -7.49 -6.70 1.32
N ALA A 48 -7.57 -5.92 2.39
CA ALA A 48 -7.93 -4.50 2.33
C ALA A 48 -6.95 -3.72 1.44
N LEU A 49 -5.65 -3.89 1.67
CA LEU A 49 -4.61 -3.19 0.91
C LEU A 49 -4.58 -3.59 -0.56
N PHE A 50 -4.64 -4.89 -0.85
CA PHE A 50 -4.68 -5.39 -2.23
C PHE A 50 -5.90 -4.88 -2.99
N ASN A 51 -7.09 -4.99 -2.38
CA ASN A 51 -8.34 -4.56 -3.03
C ASN A 51 -8.38 -3.05 -3.25
N LEU A 52 -7.89 -2.24 -2.30
CA LEU A 52 -7.83 -0.79 -2.47
C LEU A 52 -6.94 -0.40 -3.67
N LEU A 53 -5.77 -1.02 -3.80
CA LEU A 53 -4.84 -0.73 -4.89
C LEU A 53 -5.38 -1.19 -6.25
N ALA A 54 -6.05 -2.34 -6.30
CA ALA A 54 -6.71 -2.83 -7.51
C ALA A 54 -7.89 -1.94 -7.91
N LEU A 55 -8.73 -1.56 -6.94
CA LEU A 55 -9.84 -0.63 -7.16
C LEU A 55 -9.33 0.71 -7.68
N PHE A 56 -8.28 1.26 -7.06
CA PHE A 56 -7.71 2.53 -7.47
C PHE A 56 -7.24 2.50 -8.93
N GLU A 57 -6.53 1.44 -9.34
CA GLU A 57 -6.14 1.25 -10.73
C GLU A 57 -7.33 1.16 -11.69
N ASN A 58 -8.38 0.40 -11.33
CA ASN A 58 -9.59 0.29 -12.14
C ASN A 58 -10.31 1.62 -12.30
N ILE A 59 -10.36 2.45 -11.26
CA ILE A 59 -10.93 3.81 -11.35
C ILE A 59 -10.09 4.66 -12.30
N MET A 60 -8.76 4.60 -12.23
CA MET A 60 -7.89 5.33 -13.16
C MET A 60 -8.12 4.89 -14.62
N LYS A 61 -8.17 3.57 -14.87
CA LYS A 61 -8.47 3.00 -16.19
C LYS A 61 -9.81 3.49 -16.73
N SER A 62 -10.85 3.42 -15.90
CA SER A 62 -12.20 3.87 -16.21
C SER A 62 -12.25 5.38 -16.51
N THR A 63 -11.54 6.19 -15.73
CA THR A 63 -11.51 7.66 -15.88
C THR A 63 -10.77 8.08 -17.16
N LEU A 64 -9.69 7.36 -17.50
CA LEU A 64 -8.90 7.62 -18.71
C LEU A 64 -9.45 6.93 -19.97
N ASN A 65 -10.49 6.08 -19.80
CA ASN A 65 -11.01 5.19 -20.83
C ASN A 65 -9.89 4.34 -21.48
N ASP A 66 -9.02 3.77 -20.64
CA ASP A 66 -7.92 2.92 -21.07
C ASP A 66 -7.73 1.75 -20.10
N PHE A 67 -8.18 0.57 -20.52
CA PHE A 67 -8.23 -0.62 -19.67
C PHE A 67 -6.99 -1.52 -19.82
N GLU A 68 -6.20 -1.32 -20.87
CA GLU A 68 -5.04 -2.15 -21.20
C GLU A 68 -3.73 -1.54 -20.69
N ASP A 69 -3.74 -0.25 -20.37
CA ASP A 69 -2.52 0.43 -19.96
C ASP A 69 -2.05 0.03 -18.55
N THR A 70 -0.75 0.21 -18.33
CA THR A 70 -0.10 -0.14 -17.07
C THR A 70 -0.30 0.94 -16.03
N PHE A 71 -0.36 0.58 -14.75
CA PHE A 71 -0.38 1.54 -13.63
C PHE A 71 0.63 2.68 -13.77
N TYR A 72 1.85 2.39 -14.25
CA TYR A 72 2.87 3.41 -14.45
C TYR A 72 2.47 4.48 -15.47
N ASN A 73 1.97 4.04 -16.63
CA ASN A 73 1.56 4.91 -17.72
C ASN A 73 0.25 5.64 -17.40
N LEU A 74 -0.70 4.99 -16.73
CA LEU A 74 -1.93 5.62 -16.24
C LEU A 74 -1.60 6.85 -15.39
N ASN A 75 -0.65 6.73 -14.45
CA ASN A 75 -0.21 7.84 -13.61
C ASN A 75 0.44 8.98 -14.42
N LEU A 76 1.23 8.68 -15.45
CA LEU A 76 1.79 9.71 -16.34
C LEU A 76 0.68 10.47 -17.08
N ARG A 77 -0.32 9.76 -17.59
CA ARG A 77 -1.46 10.38 -18.29
C ARG A 77 -2.34 11.21 -17.37
N LEU A 78 -2.55 10.79 -16.12
CA LEU A 78 -3.22 11.62 -15.12
C LEU A 78 -2.46 12.94 -14.90
N LYS A 79 -1.12 12.89 -14.88
CA LYS A 79 -0.28 14.09 -14.76
C LYS A 79 -0.37 14.98 -16.00
N GLU A 80 -0.31 14.40 -17.21
CA GLU A 80 -0.46 15.12 -18.48
C GLU A 80 -1.81 15.85 -18.59
N LYS A 81 -2.87 15.25 -18.04
CA LYS A 81 -4.21 15.87 -17.95
C LYS A 81 -4.36 16.85 -16.78
N ASN A 82 -3.29 17.12 -16.02
CA ASN A 82 -3.30 17.97 -14.83
C ASN A 82 -4.25 17.51 -13.71
N LEU A 83 -4.61 16.22 -13.67
CA LEU A 83 -5.48 15.65 -12.62
C LEU A 83 -4.72 15.38 -11.33
N ILE A 84 -3.41 15.13 -11.44
CA ILE A 84 -2.50 14.98 -10.30
C ILE A 84 -1.30 15.91 -10.43
N ASN A 85 -0.71 16.26 -9.30
CA ASN A 85 0.49 17.09 -9.24
C ASN A 85 1.77 16.23 -9.24
N GLU A 86 2.93 16.90 -9.22
CA GLU A 86 4.23 16.22 -9.27
C GLU A 86 4.52 15.36 -8.02
N LEU A 87 4.08 15.83 -6.85
CA LEU A 87 4.27 15.12 -5.59
C LEU A 87 3.43 13.83 -5.55
N GLU A 88 2.19 13.91 -6.02
CA GLU A 88 1.29 12.76 -6.19
C GLU A 88 1.84 11.78 -7.22
N LEU A 89 2.32 12.26 -8.37
CA LEU A 89 2.97 11.41 -9.36
C LEU A 89 4.16 10.65 -8.75
N LYS A 90 5.03 11.34 -8.01
CA LYS A 90 6.16 10.70 -7.31
C LYS A 90 5.67 9.67 -6.30
N PHE A 91 4.68 10.02 -5.48
CA PHE A 91 4.08 9.08 -4.52
C PHE A 91 3.54 7.81 -5.20
N LEU A 92 2.90 7.94 -6.36
CA LEU A 92 2.34 6.80 -7.08
C LEU A 92 3.42 5.96 -7.80
N ASN A 93 4.36 6.60 -8.50
CA ASN A 93 5.27 5.95 -9.44
C ASN A 93 6.69 5.66 -8.94
N ASP A 94 7.08 6.14 -7.76
CA ASP A 94 8.41 5.88 -7.21
C ASP A 94 8.65 4.37 -7.04
N LYS A 95 9.71 3.87 -7.67
CA LYS A 95 10.08 2.45 -7.68
C LYS A 95 10.70 1.97 -6.37
N LYS A 96 11.11 2.88 -5.49
CA LYS A 96 11.78 2.59 -4.22
C LYS A 96 10.82 2.68 -3.04
N VAL A 97 9.94 3.68 -3.00
CA VAL A 97 9.08 3.96 -1.82
C VAL A 97 7.63 4.33 -2.16
N GLY A 98 7.22 4.26 -3.43
CA GLY A 98 5.87 4.64 -3.87
C GLY A 98 4.86 3.49 -3.92
N ILE A 99 3.62 3.81 -4.31
CA ILE A 99 2.54 2.83 -4.50
C ILE A 99 2.93 1.74 -5.51
N ARG A 100 3.66 2.09 -6.58
CA ARG A 100 4.19 1.13 -7.54
C ARG A 100 5.06 0.07 -6.86
N LYS A 101 5.91 0.45 -5.91
CA LYS A 101 6.74 -0.49 -5.18
C LYS A 101 5.92 -1.39 -4.27
N ILE A 102 4.91 -0.84 -3.57
CA ILE A 102 3.97 -1.62 -2.75
C ILE A 102 3.26 -2.67 -3.60
N ARG A 103 2.68 -2.27 -4.75
CA ARG A 103 2.02 -3.20 -5.69
C ARG A 103 2.96 -4.31 -6.13
N ASN A 104 4.20 -3.97 -6.48
CA ASN A 104 5.20 -4.96 -6.89
C ASN A 104 5.59 -5.92 -5.75
N ILE A 105 5.65 -5.46 -4.50
CA ILE A 105 5.91 -6.32 -3.32
C ILE A 105 4.75 -7.30 -3.14
N LEU A 106 3.51 -6.82 -3.14
CA LEU A 106 2.31 -7.64 -2.93
C LEU A 106 2.07 -8.66 -4.06
N ALA A 107 2.55 -8.38 -5.27
CA ALA A 107 2.49 -9.30 -6.40
C ALA A 107 3.66 -10.31 -6.43
N HIS A 108 4.66 -10.17 -5.56
CA HIS A 108 5.83 -11.03 -5.56
C HIS A 108 5.52 -12.39 -4.91
N ALA A 109 6.03 -13.48 -5.48
CA ALA A 109 5.81 -14.84 -4.97
C ALA A 109 6.45 -15.11 -3.59
N ASN A 110 7.38 -14.26 -3.16
CA ASN A 110 8.18 -14.43 -1.94
C ASN A 110 8.05 -13.17 -1.09
N LEU A 111 6.91 -13.03 -0.42
CA LEU A 111 6.60 -11.83 0.37
C LEU A 111 7.54 -11.69 1.59
N SER A 112 8.04 -12.81 2.11
CA SER A 112 9.02 -12.89 3.21
C SER A 112 10.33 -12.16 2.95
N LYS A 113 10.63 -11.85 1.67
CA LYS A 113 11.78 -11.06 1.26
C LYS A 113 11.70 -9.60 1.70
N TYR A 114 10.52 -9.07 2.00
CA TYR A 114 10.30 -7.64 2.19
C TYR A 114 9.82 -7.30 3.60
N ASP A 115 10.45 -6.28 4.16
CA ASP A 115 10.01 -5.63 5.40
C ASP A 115 9.67 -4.16 5.13
N LEU A 116 8.71 -3.65 5.88
CA LEU A 116 8.42 -2.22 6.02
C LEU A 116 9.28 -1.65 7.15
N GLU A 117 10.02 -0.58 6.88
CA GLU A 117 10.69 0.22 7.88
C GLU A 117 9.94 1.54 8.04
N ILE A 118 9.53 1.90 9.27
CA ILE A 118 9.02 3.24 9.56
C ILE A 118 10.21 4.08 10.02
N ILE A 119 10.51 5.17 9.31
CA ILE A 119 11.70 5.99 9.58
C ILE A 119 11.57 6.62 10.98
N GLY A 120 12.52 6.30 11.85
CA GLY A 120 12.53 6.72 13.25
C GLY A 120 12.12 5.62 14.23
N ASN A 121 11.71 4.45 13.74
CA ASN A 121 11.54 3.24 14.55
C ASN A 121 12.76 2.32 14.38
N GLU A 122 13.15 1.61 15.44
CA GLU A 122 14.24 0.62 15.41
C GLU A 122 13.79 -0.75 14.89
N ILE A 123 12.47 -0.93 14.68
CA ILE A 123 11.85 -2.21 14.34
C ILE A 123 11.33 -2.16 12.89
N THR A 124 11.49 -3.29 12.19
CA THR A 124 10.96 -3.51 10.85
C THR A 124 9.76 -4.46 10.92
N PHE A 125 8.80 -4.29 10.01
CA PHE A 125 7.54 -5.03 9.99
C PHE A 125 7.49 -5.92 8.73
N PRO A 126 7.55 -7.26 8.85
CA PRO A 126 7.56 -8.16 7.71
C PRO A 126 6.26 -8.10 6.90
N PHE A 127 6.32 -8.08 5.56
CA PHE A 127 5.11 -8.04 4.74
C PHE A 127 4.27 -9.33 4.79
N THR A 128 4.83 -10.44 5.27
CA THR A 128 4.09 -11.68 5.55
C THR A 128 3.07 -11.49 6.66
N GLU A 129 3.26 -10.51 7.54
CA GLU A 129 2.34 -10.20 8.64
C GLU A 129 1.19 -9.32 8.16
N ASN A 130 -0.01 -9.63 8.65
CA ASN A 130 -1.23 -8.92 8.30
C ASN A 130 -1.23 -7.47 8.82
N GLU A 131 -0.62 -7.28 9.99
CA GLU A 131 -0.44 -6.03 10.71
C GLU A 131 0.36 -5.02 9.88
N THR A 132 1.38 -5.47 9.16
CA THR A 132 2.16 -4.64 8.24
C THR A 132 1.27 -4.02 7.17
N CYS A 133 0.37 -4.82 6.60
CA CYS A 133 -0.58 -4.34 5.58
C CYS A 133 -1.64 -3.41 6.18
N LEU A 134 -2.08 -3.63 7.41
CA LEU A 134 -2.98 -2.72 8.14
C LEU A 134 -2.32 -1.35 8.39
N ILE A 135 -1.06 -1.34 8.83
CA ILE A 135 -0.27 -0.12 9.03
C ILE A 135 -0.19 0.66 7.71
N LEU A 136 0.19 -0.01 6.61
CA LEU A 136 0.26 0.62 5.30
C LEU A 136 -1.09 1.17 4.85
N TYR A 137 -2.16 0.38 4.96
CA TYR A 137 -3.51 0.81 4.59
C TYR A 137 -3.87 2.11 5.30
N LYS A 138 -3.68 2.17 6.63
CA LYS A 138 -3.97 3.35 7.44
C LYS A 138 -3.23 4.60 6.97
N HIS A 139 -1.99 4.45 6.50
CA HIS A 139 -1.17 5.57 6.04
C HIS A 139 -1.52 6.03 4.62
N ILE A 140 -1.92 5.13 3.73
CA ILE A 140 -2.12 5.46 2.32
C ILE A 140 -3.58 5.65 1.90
N SER A 141 -4.54 5.07 2.63
CA SER A 141 -5.95 5.01 2.19
C SER A 141 -6.53 6.41 1.99
N THR A 142 -6.26 7.33 2.90
CA THR A 142 -6.75 8.71 2.81
C THR A 142 -6.12 9.44 1.63
N ILE A 143 -4.82 9.25 1.38
CA ILE A 143 -4.13 9.86 0.23
C ILE A 143 -4.74 9.35 -1.08
N ILE A 144 -4.93 8.03 -1.20
CA ILE A 144 -5.57 7.41 -2.36
C ILE A 144 -6.99 7.95 -2.56
N SER A 145 -7.75 8.09 -1.47
CA SER A 145 -9.11 8.66 -1.49
C SER A 145 -9.12 10.09 -2.03
N GLY A 146 -8.19 10.93 -1.58
CA GLY A 146 -8.00 12.28 -2.11
C GLY A 146 -7.64 12.27 -3.59
N ILE A 147 -6.76 11.37 -4.04
CA ILE A 147 -6.43 11.24 -5.47
C ILE A 147 -7.65 10.77 -6.28
N ILE A 148 -8.44 9.81 -5.78
CA ILE A 148 -9.70 9.37 -6.42
C ILE A 148 -10.65 10.56 -6.60
N LEU A 149 -10.80 11.39 -5.57
CA LEU A 149 -11.61 12.59 -5.69
C LEU A 149 -11.11 13.52 -6.78
N LYS A 150 -9.79 13.74 -6.89
CA LYS A 150 -9.20 14.63 -7.90
C LYS A 150 -9.38 14.12 -9.32
N ILE A 151 -9.19 12.82 -9.54
CA ILE A 151 -9.33 12.24 -10.88
C ILE A 151 -10.79 12.22 -11.34
N LEU A 152 -11.74 12.14 -10.41
CA LEU A 152 -13.18 12.13 -10.70
C LEU A 152 -13.82 13.53 -10.66
N GLU A 153 -13.18 14.54 -10.06
CA GLU A 153 -13.70 15.92 -9.96
C GLU A 153 -14.10 16.54 -11.32
N PRO A 154 -13.40 16.32 -12.45
CA PRO A 154 -13.88 16.81 -13.74
C PRO A 154 -15.27 16.30 -14.15
N THR A 155 -15.73 15.20 -13.55
CA THR A 155 -17.08 14.66 -13.77
C THR A 155 -18.15 15.30 -12.88
N MET A 156 -17.76 16.04 -11.82
CA MET A 156 -18.67 16.71 -10.87
C MET A 156 -18.04 17.95 -10.22
N THR A 157 -18.71 19.10 -10.33
CA THR A 157 -18.23 20.36 -9.70
C THR A 157 -18.17 20.24 -8.18
N MET A 158 -16.95 20.20 -7.63
CA MET A 158 -16.74 20.26 -6.18
C MET A 158 -16.51 21.71 -5.72
N ASN A 159 -16.95 22.02 -4.50
CA ASN A 159 -16.88 23.38 -3.95
C ASN A 159 -15.56 23.67 -3.19
N TYR A 160 -14.63 22.72 -3.20
CA TYR A 160 -13.38 22.76 -2.43
C TYR A 160 -12.23 22.19 -3.23
N GLU A 161 -11.01 22.64 -2.91
CA GLU A 161 -9.77 22.09 -3.49
C GLU A 161 -9.31 20.89 -2.65
N ILE A 162 -8.94 19.80 -3.32
CA ILE A 162 -8.39 18.62 -2.67
C ILE A 162 -6.87 18.71 -2.65
N ASN A 163 -6.28 18.65 -1.46
CA ASN A 163 -4.83 18.74 -1.29
C ASN A 163 -4.29 17.58 -0.44
N THR A 164 -3.61 16.63 -1.09
CA THR A 164 -3.00 15.46 -0.44
C THR A 164 -1.53 15.70 -0.02
N ASN A 165 -0.94 16.86 -0.36
CA ASN A 165 0.50 17.08 -0.24
C ASN A 165 0.99 16.99 1.21
N SER A 166 0.21 17.48 2.16
CA SER A 166 0.55 17.42 3.59
C SER A 166 0.64 15.98 4.08
N GLN A 167 -0.29 15.12 3.66
CA GLN A 167 -0.35 13.71 4.03
C GLN A 167 0.80 12.94 3.38
N ILE A 168 1.08 13.17 2.09
CA ILE A 168 2.20 12.54 1.38
C ILE A 168 3.54 12.90 2.06
N LYS A 169 3.75 14.17 2.41
CA LYS A 169 4.99 14.61 3.10
C LYS A 169 5.16 14.06 4.51
N LYS A 170 4.06 13.65 5.17
CA LYS A 170 4.10 13.00 6.49
C LYS A 170 4.50 11.53 6.40
N LEU A 171 4.44 10.90 5.21
CA LEU A 171 4.85 9.51 5.04
C LEU A 171 6.36 9.37 5.26
N LYS A 172 6.70 8.48 6.19
CA LYS A 172 8.08 8.24 6.63
C LYS A 172 8.29 6.73 6.73
N PHE A 173 8.41 6.08 5.58
CA PHE A 173 8.71 4.66 5.52
C PHE A 173 9.65 4.33 4.36
N ASN A 174 10.34 3.20 4.47
CA ASN A 174 11.13 2.57 3.43
C ASN A 174 10.76 1.08 3.33
N PHE A 175 11.26 0.42 2.29
CA PHE A 175 11.19 -1.03 2.15
C PHE A 175 12.58 -1.64 2.22
N ILE A 176 12.77 -2.59 3.11
CA ILE A 176 14.00 -3.34 3.26
C ILE A 176 13.81 -4.68 2.55
N THR A 177 14.89 -5.13 1.91
CA THR A 177 14.95 -6.47 1.30
C THR A 177 15.87 -7.32 2.14
N ARG A 178 15.39 -8.48 2.57
CA ARG A 178 16.14 -9.46 3.36
C ARG A 178 16.58 -10.61 2.47
N THR A 179 17.79 -11.12 2.66
CA THR A 179 18.19 -12.38 2.03
C THR A 179 17.66 -13.57 2.83
N PRO A 180 17.52 -14.77 2.22
CA PRO A 180 17.13 -15.97 2.95
C PRO A 180 18.05 -16.26 4.15
N GLU A 181 19.35 -16.03 3.99
CA GLU A 181 20.36 -16.24 5.04
C GLU A 181 20.19 -15.27 6.21
N GLU A 182 19.82 -14.01 5.96
CA GLU A 182 19.48 -13.05 7.01
C GLU A 182 18.24 -13.50 7.79
N LEU A 183 17.22 -13.99 7.09
CA LEU A 183 15.99 -14.48 7.72
C LEU A 183 16.23 -15.76 8.56
N MET A 184 17.09 -16.67 8.10
CA MET A 184 17.48 -17.85 8.91
C MET A 184 18.21 -17.46 10.19
N LYS A 185 19.11 -16.48 10.10
CA LYS A 185 19.83 -15.96 11.28
C LYS A 185 18.86 -15.37 12.29
N PHE A 186 17.84 -14.63 11.85
CA PHE A 186 16.81 -14.11 12.76
C PHE A 186 16.05 -15.23 13.48
N LYS A 187 15.79 -16.35 12.79
CA LYS A 187 15.14 -17.53 13.37
C LYS A 187 16.08 -18.44 14.18
N GLY A 188 17.38 -18.12 14.28
CA GLY A 188 18.36 -18.95 14.98
C GLY A 188 18.66 -20.28 14.27
N ILE A 189 18.48 -20.35 12.94
CA ILE A 189 18.69 -21.58 12.15
C ILE A 189 20.09 -21.54 11.52
N GLU A 190 20.88 -22.59 11.73
CA GLU A 190 22.19 -22.75 11.09
C GLU A 190 22.06 -23.14 9.61
N ILE A 191 22.93 -22.58 8.78
CA ILE A 191 22.96 -22.83 7.34
C ILE A 191 23.86 -24.04 7.07
N ASN A 192 23.33 -25.08 6.43
CA ASN A 192 24.09 -26.27 6.05
C ASN A 192 24.69 -26.15 4.63
N PRO A 193 25.66 -26.99 4.24
CA PRO A 193 26.25 -26.93 2.90
C PRO A 193 25.28 -27.28 1.75
N GLU A 194 24.18 -27.98 2.04
CA GLU A 194 23.16 -28.29 1.04
C GLU A 194 22.31 -27.08 0.66
N TRP A 195 22.26 -26.07 1.53
CA TRP A 195 21.60 -24.78 1.30
C TRP A 195 22.05 -24.13 0.00
N GLU A 196 23.34 -24.16 -0.29
CA GLU A 196 23.92 -23.52 -1.48
C GLU A 196 23.48 -24.16 -2.80
N LYS A 197 22.93 -25.39 -2.75
CA LYS A 197 22.43 -26.09 -3.93
C LYS A 197 20.98 -25.70 -4.28
N LEU A 198 20.27 -25.01 -3.39
CA LEU A 198 18.87 -24.64 -3.56
C LEU A 198 18.72 -23.33 -4.33
N ASP A 199 17.68 -23.23 -5.17
CA ASP A 199 17.31 -21.97 -5.81
C ASP A 199 16.75 -20.96 -4.79
N GLU A 200 16.83 -19.66 -5.11
CA GLU A 200 16.44 -18.57 -4.19
C GLU A 200 14.98 -18.69 -3.72
N ALA A 201 14.05 -19.11 -4.59
CA ALA A 201 12.64 -19.22 -4.22
C ALA A 201 12.41 -20.38 -3.25
N THR A 202 13.04 -21.53 -3.48
CA THR A 202 13.03 -22.64 -2.53
C THR A 202 13.62 -22.24 -1.19
N LYS A 203 14.73 -21.49 -1.19
CA LYS A 203 15.33 -20.95 0.05
C LYS A 203 14.31 -20.13 0.86
N TYR A 204 13.70 -19.10 0.28
CA TYR A 204 12.70 -18.29 1.01
C TYR A 204 11.53 -19.11 1.55
N ARG A 205 11.00 -20.04 0.74
CA ARG A 205 9.89 -20.91 1.16
C ARG A 205 10.26 -21.79 2.35
N LEU A 206 11.49 -22.30 2.40
CA LEU A 206 11.96 -23.08 3.55
C LEU A 206 12.09 -22.19 4.79
N VAL A 207 12.67 -20.99 4.67
CA VAL A 207 12.79 -20.09 5.81
C VAL A 207 11.40 -19.70 6.36
N GLU A 208 10.45 -19.36 5.49
CA GLU A 208 9.10 -18.96 5.88
C GLU A 208 8.40 -20.06 6.68
N ASN A 209 8.43 -21.31 6.18
CA ASN A 209 7.80 -22.46 6.82
C ASN A 209 8.56 -23.01 8.04
N SER A 210 9.78 -22.54 8.29
CA SER A 210 10.57 -22.97 9.45
C SER A 210 10.08 -22.29 10.73
N SER A 211 10.09 -23.04 11.84
CA SER A 211 9.82 -22.47 13.17
C SER A 211 10.95 -21.54 13.62
N ASP A 212 10.62 -20.58 14.47
CA ASP A 212 11.61 -19.72 15.11
C ASP A 212 12.26 -20.46 16.29
N VAL A 213 13.52 -20.84 16.14
CA VAL A 213 14.28 -21.60 17.14
C VAL A 213 14.54 -20.76 18.39
N ASN A 214 14.70 -19.45 18.25
CA ASN A 214 14.91 -18.55 19.39
C ASN A 214 13.67 -18.53 20.29
N VAL A 215 12.48 -18.38 19.68
CA VAL A 215 11.20 -18.42 20.41
C VAL A 215 10.98 -19.78 21.07
N LEU A 216 11.19 -20.88 20.33
CA LEU A 216 11.04 -22.23 20.88
C LEU A 216 11.99 -22.49 22.06
N THR A 217 13.22 -21.99 21.97
CA THR A 217 14.23 -22.12 23.03
C THR A 217 13.75 -21.47 24.33
N GLU A 218 13.17 -20.27 24.26
CA GLU A 218 12.63 -19.58 25.45
C GLU A 218 11.40 -20.29 26.03
N ILE A 219 10.49 -20.80 25.17
CA ILE A 219 9.34 -21.59 25.62
C ILE A 219 9.81 -22.85 26.37
N PHE A 220 10.76 -23.60 25.81
CA PHE A 220 11.25 -24.82 26.44
C PHE A 220 12.05 -24.56 27.72
N LYS A 221 12.75 -23.43 27.84
CA LYS A 221 13.37 -23.01 29.10
C LYS A 221 12.33 -22.78 30.19
N GLY A 222 11.21 -22.13 29.86
CA GLY A 222 10.11 -21.89 30.79
C GLY A 222 9.39 -23.15 31.25
N LEU A 223 9.30 -24.19 30.39
CA LEU A 223 8.66 -25.48 30.71
C LEU A 223 9.54 -26.43 31.54
N LYS A 224 10.85 -26.18 31.65
CA LYS A 224 11.78 -26.99 32.46
C LYS A 224 11.87 -26.53 33.93
N GLN A 225 10.99 -25.62 34.35
CA GLN A 225 10.76 -25.25 35.75
C GLN A 225 9.64 -26.11 36.34
#